data_AF-A0A8C7WWB0-F1
#
_entry.id   AF-A0A8C7WWB0-F1
#
_cell.length_a   1.000
_cell.length_b   1.000
_cell.length_c   1.000
_cell.angle_alpha   90.00
_cell.angle_beta   90.00
_cell.angle_gamma   90.00
#
_symmetry.space_group_name_H-M   'P 1'
#
loop_
_entity.id
_entity.type
_entity.pdbx_description
1 polymer ?
#
loop_
_entity_poly.entity_id
_entity_poly.type
_entity_poly.pdbx_seq_one_letter_code
_entity_poly.pdbx_strand_id
1 'polypeptide(L)'
;AELAAQTLPGRGGSSFCDLCGVVVSASEDCTPSIIYHCVLRGLERLLLSEQLSRMDGEALVKLSVDRVNTSSPHRAMAALGLMLTCMYTGKEKASPASRPAHPDPQAPDSESIIVAMERVSVLFDRIRKGLPSEARVVSRILPQFLDDFFPPQDIMNKVIGEFLSNQQPYPQFMATVVYRVFQTLHATGQSSMVRDWVLLSLSNFTQRTPVAMAMWSLSCFFVSASTSQWISALLPHVISRMGSIEVVDVNLFCVVAMDFYRHQIDEELDRRAFQSVFETVAAPGSPYHRLLSCLQTIHQDTSL
;
A
#
# COMPACT_ATOMS: atom_id res chain seq x y z
N ALA A 1 -41.73 -40.87 -14.69
CA ALA A 1 -40.74 -41.00 -15.78
C ALA A 1 -40.82 -39.73 -16.62
N GLU A 2 -40.33 -38.62 -16.08
CA GLU A 2 -38.95 -38.14 -16.36
C GLU A 2 -38.75 -37.89 -17.85
N LEU A 3 -39.17 -36.70 -18.29
CA LEU A 3 -38.58 -36.05 -19.45
C LEU A 3 -37.43 -35.18 -18.91
N ALA A 4 -36.30 -35.83 -18.65
CA ALA A 4 -35.12 -35.20 -18.09
C ALA A 4 -34.45 -34.27 -19.12
N ALA A 5 -34.36 -33.00 -18.73
CA ALA A 5 -33.21 -32.12 -18.87
C ALA A 5 -32.09 -32.59 -19.84
N GLN A 6 -32.13 -32.08 -21.06
CA GLN A 6 -30.92 -31.87 -21.87
C GLN A 6 -30.69 -30.36 -22.03
N THR A 7 -30.47 -29.68 -20.91
CA THR A 7 -29.75 -28.41 -20.89
C THR A 7 -28.27 -28.75 -20.98
N LEU A 8 -27.66 -28.49 -22.15
CA LEU A 8 -26.21 -28.55 -22.32
C LEU A 8 -25.51 -27.69 -21.24
N PRO A 9 -24.68 -28.25 -20.36
CA PRO A 9 -23.84 -27.45 -19.48
C PRO A 9 -22.59 -27.08 -20.29
N GLY A 10 -22.40 -25.79 -20.59
CA GLY A 10 -21.07 -25.29 -20.97
C GLY A 10 -20.93 -24.43 -22.22
N ARG A 11 -21.96 -24.24 -23.06
CA ARG A 11 -21.84 -23.39 -24.26
C ARG A 11 -22.34 -21.94 -24.11
N GLY A 12 -23.24 -21.68 -23.17
CA GLY A 12 -23.81 -20.33 -22.96
C GLY A 12 -22.91 -19.39 -22.14
N GLY A 13 -22.09 -19.92 -21.23
CA GLY A 13 -21.31 -19.12 -20.28
C GLY A 13 -20.17 -18.32 -20.91
N SER A 14 -19.40 -18.95 -21.81
CA SER A 14 -18.29 -18.29 -22.50
C SER A 14 -18.79 -17.18 -23.44
N SER A 15 -19.85 -17.43 -24.22
CA SER A 15 -20.45 -16.40 -25.07
C SER A 15 -21.04 -15.22 -24.29
N PHE A 16 -21.52 -15.44 -23.05
CA PHE A 16 -22.03 -14.39 -22.19
C PHE A 16 -20.91 -13.53 -21.60
N CYS A 17 -19.83 -14.17 -21.09
CA CYS A 17 -18.67 -13.46 -20.56
C CYS A 17 -17.99 -12.60 -21.64
N ASP A 18 -17.88 -13.12 -22.86
CA ASP A 18 -17.36 -12.37 -24.01
C ASP A 18 -18.23 -11.15 -24.33
N LEU A 19 -19.55 -11.31 -24.37
CA LEU A 19 -20.48 -10.21 -24.61
C LEU A 19 -20.35 -9.13 -23.52
N CYS A 20 -20.31 -9.53 -22.24
CA CYS A 20 -20.10 -8.61 -21.13
C CYS A 20 -18.75 -7.91 -21.24
N GLY A 21 -17.70 -8.62 -21.64
CA GLY A 21 -16.38 -8.06 -21.91
C GLY A 21 -16.41 -6.97 -22.96
N VAL A 22 -17.14 -7.16 -24.07
CA VAL A 22 -17.33 -6.14 -25.11
C VAL A 22 -18.06 -4.91 -24.55
N VAL A 23 -19.16 -5.11 -23.81
CA VAL A 23 -19.96 -4.01 -23.24
C VAL A 23 -19.14 -3.17 -22.25
N VAL A 24 -18.33 -3.82 -21.40
CA VAL A 24 -17.47 -3.18 -20.40
C VAL A 24 -16.24 -2.53 -21.05
N SER A 25 -15.77 -3.05 -22.19
CA SER A 25 -14.62 -2.50 -22.91
C SER A 25 -14.96 -1.31 -23.80
N ALA A 26 -16.24 -1.13 -24.15
CA ALA A 26 -16.72 -0.04 -24.98
C ALA A 26 -16.50 1.34 -24.34
N SER A 27 -16.51 2.38 -25.18
CA SER A 27 -16.31 3.77 -24.76
C SER A 27 -17.43 4.26 -23.85
N GLU A 28 -17.20 5.43 -23.24
CA GLU A 28 -18.18 6.03 -22.35
C GLU A 28 -19.48 6.40 -23.05
N ASP A 29 -19.39 6.80 -24.32
CA ASP A 29 -20.52 7.17 -25.17
C ASP A 29 -21.34 5.96 -25.63
N CYS A 30 -20.70 4.80 -25.82
CA CYS A 30 -21.36 3.60 -26.33
C CYS A 30 -22.10 2.81 -25.26
N THR A 31 -21.57 2.77 -24.03
CA THR A 31 -22.19 2.02 -22.92
C THR A 31 -22.59 2.99 -21.81
N PRO A 32 -23.90 3.19 -21.55
CA PRO A 32 -24.36 3.99 -20.41
C PRO A 32 -23.81 3.47 -19.08
N SER A 33 -23.51 4.39 -18.15
CA SER A 33 -22.92 4.06 -16.84
C SER A 33 -23.75 3.03 -16.05
N ILE A 34 -25.09 3.12 -16.10
CA ILE A 34 -25.99 2.17 -15.43
C ILE A 34 -25.77 0.73 -15.95
N ILE A 35 -25.65 0.57 -17.28
CA ILE A 35 -25.41 -0.73 -17.90
C ILE A 35 -24.02 -1.24 -17.54
N TYR A 36 -23.00 -0.37 -17.63
CA TYR A 36 -21.63 -0.70 -17.24
C TYR A 36 -21.57 -1.26 -15.80
N HIS A 37 -22.14 -0.54 -14.83
CA HIS A 37 -22.14 -0.95 -13.43
C HIS A 37 -22.97 -2.22 -13.18
N CYS A 38 -24.10 -2.37 -13.86
CA CYS A 38 -24.94 -3.56 -13.75
C CYS A 38 -24.20 -4.81 -14.24
N VAL A 39 -23.57 -4.73 -15.42
CA VAL A 39 -22.78 -5.82 -15.99
C VAL A 39 -21.62 -6.19 -15.09
N LEU A 40 -20.83 -5.19 -14.66
CA LEU A 40 -19.63 -5.42 -13.86
C LEU A 40 -19.96 -6.06 -12.49
N ARG A 41 -21.05 -5.62 -11.84
CA ARG A 41 -21.54 -6.25 -10.60
C ARG A 41 -22.13 -7.64 -10.81
N GLY A 42 -22.72 -7.90 -11.98
CA GLY A 42 -23.17 -9.22 -12.39
C GLY A 42 -22.00 -10.20 -12.55
N LEU A 43 -20.94 -9.76 -13.23
CA LEU A 43 -19.69 -10.52 -13.39
C LEU A 43 -19.03 -10.83 -12.04
N GLU A 44 -19.01 -9.86 -11.13
CA GLU A 44 -18.49 -10.05 -9.77
C GLU A 44 -19.26 -11.16 -9.02
N ARG A 45 -20.60 -11.17 -9.11
CA ARG A 45 -21.42 -12.23 -8.49
C ARG A 45 -21.21 -13.60 -9.14
N LEU A 46 -21.05 -13.65 -10.45
CA LEU A 46 -20.76 -14.91 -11.16
C LEU A 46 -19.40 -15.48 -10.76
N LEU A 47 -18.41 -14.61 -10.52
CA LEU A 47 -17.11 -15.01 -10.03
C LEU A 47 -17.20 -15.61 -8.62
N LEU A 48 -17.94 -14.95 -7.73
CA LEU A 48 -18.19 -15.41 -6.36
C LEU A 48 -19.02 -16.69 -6.28
N SER A 49 -19.86 -16.98 -7.28
CA SER A 49 -20.65 -18.23 -7.30
C SER A 49 -19.84 -19.46 -7.71
N GLU A 50 -18.57 -19.30 -8.10
CA GLU A 50 -17.66 -20.37 -8.52
C GLU A 50 -18.16 -21.20 -9.73
N GLN A 51 -19.11 -20.68 -10.50
CA GLN A 51 -19.69 -21.34 -11.68
C GLN A 51 -18.95 -21.04 -12.97
N LEU A 52 -17.97 -20.12 -12.93
CA LEU A 52 -17.17 -19.74 -14.09
C LEU A 52 -16.08 -20.76 -14.37
N SER A 53 -15.81 -20.99 -15.66
CA SER A 53 -14.64 -21.75 -16.08
C SER A 53 -13.35 -21.01 -15.71
N ARG A 54 -12.22 -21.74 -15.62
CA ARG A 54 -10.91 -21.13 -15.35
C ARG A 54 -10.54 -20.08 -16.41
N MET A 55 -10.81 -20.37 -17.69
CA MET A 55 -10.55 -19.47 -18.80
C MET A 55 -11.35 -18.17 -18.69
N ASP A 56 -12.65 -18.27 -18.36
CA ASP A 56 -13.49 -17.08 -18.18
C ASP A 56 -13.01 -16.26 -16.97
N GLY A 57 -12.57 -16.93 -15.89
CA GLY A 57 -11.98 -16.27 -14.73
C GLY A 57 -10.70 -15.47 -15.08
N GLU A 58 -9.79 -16.06 -15.84
CA GLU A 58 -8.56 -15.39 -16.30
C GLU A 58 -8.87 -14.21 -17.23
N ALA A 59 -9.87 -14.35 -18.12
CA ALA A 59 -10.34 -13.26 -18.97
C ALA A 59 -10.93 -12.10 -18.14
N LEU A 60 -11.70 -12.39 -17.08
CA LEU A 60 -12.22 -11.38 -16.17
C LEU A 60 -11.13 -10.66 -15.38
N VAL A 61 -10.10 -11.38 -14.92
CA VAL A 61 -8.93 -10.77 -14.27
C VAL A 61 -8.29 -9.76 -15.22
N LYS A 62 -8.00 -10.17 -16.47
CA LYS A 62 -7.41 -9.29 -17.48
C LYS A 62 -8.28 -8.06 -17.76
N LEU A 63 -9.59 -8.28 -17.97
CA LEU A 63 -10.56 -7.20 -18.19
C LEU A 63 -10.55 -6.21 -17.02
N SER A 64 -10.55 -6.68 -15.77
CA SER A 64 -10.58 -5.83 -14.58
C SER A 64 -9.37 -4.89 -14.53
N VAL A 65 -8.18 -5.39 -14.83
CA VAL A 65 -6.92 -4.63 -14.84
C VAL A 65 -6.91 -3.56 -15.91
N ASP A 66 -7.33 -3.91 -17.12
CA ASP A 66 -7.43 -2.98 -18.24
C ASP A 66 -8.42 -1.84 -17.93
N ARG A 67 -9.50 -2.15 -17.21
CA ARG A 67 -10.55 -1.17 -16.90
C ARG A 67 -10.26 -0.32 -15.68
N VAL A 68 -9.46 -0.78 -14.72
CA VAL A 68 -8.98 0.05 -13.59
C VAL A 68 -8.21 1.27 -14.10
N ASN A 69 -7.53 1.17 -15.25
CA ASN A 69 -6.77 2.26 -15.85
C ASN A 69 -7.60 3.25 -16.69
N THR A 70 -8.92 3.11 -16.73
CA THR A 70 -9.81 4.04 -17.46
C THR A 70 -9.75 5.45 -16.85
N SER A 71 -10.04 6.46 -17.67
CA SER A 71 -10.11 7.88 -17.27
C SER A 71 -11.29 8.19 -16.37
N SER A 72 -12.46 7.56 -16.60
CA SER A 72 -13.62 7.78 -15.75
C SER A 72 -13.41 7.20 -14.34
N PRO A 73 -13.54 8.03 -13.29
CA PRO A 73 -13.31 7.59 -11.93
C PRO A 73 -14.36 6.58 -11.48
N HIS A 74 -15.63 6.79 -11.82
CA HIS A 74 -16.70 5.88 -11.41
C HIS A 74 -16.55 4.50 -12.06
N ARG A 75 -16.13 4.44 -13.33
CA ARG A 75 -15.87 3.16 -14.01
C ARG A 75 -14.62 2.46 -13.47
N ALA A 76 -13.53 3.20 -13.27
CA ALA A 76 -12.30 2.67 -12.70
C ALA A 76 -12.53 2.09 -11.29
N MET A 77 -13.31 2.78 -10.44
CA MET A 77 -13.64 2.30 -9.10
C MET A 77 -14.52 1.03 -9.09
N ALA A 78 -15.43 0.88 -10.06
CA ALA A 78 -16.18 -0.36 -10.21
C ALA A 78 -15.27 -1.50 -10.69
N ALA A 79 -14.42 -1.25 -11.69
CA ALA A 79 -13.43 -2.21 -12.16
C ALA A 79 -12.44 -2.65 -11.08
N LEU A 80 -12.07 -1.73 -10.18
CA LEU A 80 -11.26 -2.02 -9.00
C LEU A 80 -11.94 -3.04 -8.09
N GLY A 81 -13.25 -2.90 -7.85
CA GLY A 81 -14.03 -3.89 -7.09
C GLY A 81 -13.94 -5.28 -7.71
N LEU A 82 -14.17 -5.41 -9.03
CA LEU A 82 -14.01 -6.68 -9.73
C LEU A 82 -12.58 -7.21 -9.64
N MET A 83 -11.55 -6.36 -9.80
CA MET A 83 -10.16 -6.78 -9.69
C MET A 83 -9.85 -7.35 -8.31
N LEU A 84 -10.31 -6.70 -7.24
CA LEU A 84 -10.16 -7.20 -5.87
C LEU A 84 -10.88 -8.54 -5.72
N THR A 85 -12.12 -8.65 -6.16
CA THR A 85 -12.89 -9.89 -6.08
C THR A 85 -12.20 -11.03 -6.84
N CYS A 86 -11.65 -10.76 -8.03
CA CYS A 86 -10.81 -11.71 -8.75
C CYS A 86 -9.62 -12.20 -7.93
N MET A 87 -8.91 -11.28 -7.26
CA MET A 87 -7.74 -11.60 -6.45
C MET A 87 -8.09 -12.44 -5.22
N TYR A 88 -9.14 -12.06 -4.49
CA TYR A 88 -9.53 -12.77 -3.25
C TYR A 88 -10.14 -14.15 -3.54
N THR A 89 -10.96 -14.29 -4.58
CA THR A 89 -11.49 -15.60 -4.97
C THR A 89 -10.40 -16.52 -5.56
N GLY A 90 -9.40 -15.95 -6.25
CA GLY A 90 -8.25 -16.71 -6.74
C GLY A 90 -7.35 -17.24 -5.61
N LYS A 91 -7.15 -16.43 -4.56
CA LYS A 91 -6.35 -16.80 -3.38
C LYS A 91 -6.94 -17.99 -2.61
N GLU A 92 -8.25 -18.04 -2.41
CA GLU A 92 -8.92 -19.13 -1.70
C GLU A 92 -8.75 -20.49 -2.41
N LYS A 93 -8.73 -20.49 -3.76
CA LYS A 93 -8.53 -21.70 -4.58
C LYS A 93 -7.12 -22.31 -4.46
N ALA A 94 -6.15 -21.53 -3.96
CA ALA A 94 -4.77 -21.96 -3.73
C ALA A 94 -4.50 -22.52 -2.32
N SER A 95 -5.51 -22.60 -1.43
CA SER A 95 -5.41 -23.16 -0.07
C SER A 95 -6.34 -24.36 0.15
N PRO A 96 -6.10 -25.20 1.17
CA PRO A 96 -5.44 -26.52 1.10
C PRO A 96 -6.29 -27.70 0.59
N ALA A 97 -7.44 -27.49 -0.04
CA ALA A 97 -8.30 -28.61 -0.50
C ALA A 97 -7.90 -29.20 -1.87
N SER A 98 -6.96 -28.56 -2.57
CA SER A 98 -6.55 -28.88 -3.95
C SER A 98 -5.07 -29.26 -4.09
N ARG A 99 -4.41 -29.73 -3.02
CA ARG A 99 -3.03 -30.21 -3.12
C ARG A 99 -2.96 -31.57 -3.82
N PRO A 100 -2.21 -31.74 -4.93
CA PRO A 100 -1.73 -33.06 -5.32
C PRO A 100 -0.79 -33.61 -4.23
N ALA A 101 -0.71 -34.94 -4.10
CA ALA A 101 -0.14 -35.66 -2.96
C ALA A 101 1.36 -35.43 -2.66
N HIS A 102 2.05 -34.56 -3.42
CA HIS A 102 3.41 -34.11 -3.14
C HIS A 102 3.62 -32.64 -3.57
N PRO A 103 3.50 -31.67 -2.65
CA PRO A 103 4.12 -30.36 -2.79
C PRO A 103 5.34 -30.25 -1.88
N ASP A 104 6.43 -29.71 -2.40
CA ASP A 104 7.56 -29.27 -1.59
C ASP A 104 7.08 -28.14 -0.64
N PRO A 105 7.20 -28.24 0.70
CA PRO A 105 6.48 -27.37 1.64
C PRO A 105 6.99 -25.93 1.77
N GLN A 106 8.01 -25.49 1.02
CA GLN A 106 8.78 -24.27 1.35
C GLN A 106 8.84 -23.17 0.28
N ALA A 107 8.18 -23.29 -0.86
CA ALA A 107 8.12 -22.19 -1.83
C ALA A 107 6.68 -21.69 -1.99
N PRO A 108 6.37 -20.42 -1.66
CA PRO A 108 5.14 -19.82 -2.18
C PRO A 108 5.19 -19.87 -3.70
N ASP A 109 4.06 -20.11 -4.35
CA ASP A 109 3.97 -20.19 -5.81
C ASP A 109 4.43 -18.87 -6.43
N SER A 110 5.69 -18.83 -6.90
CA SER A 110 6.36 -17.61 -7.38
C SER A 110 5.58 -16.92 -8.51
N GLU A 111 4.85 -17.67 -9.32
CA GLU A 111 4.01 -17.13 -10.39
C GLU A 111 2.83 -16.34 -9.82
N SER A 112 2.19 -16.85 -8.76
CA SER A 112 1.10 -16.16 -8.07
C SER A 112 1.54 -14.84 -7.42
N ILE A 113 2.76 -14.80 -6.85
CA ILE A 113 3.34 -13.58 -6.27
C ILE A 113 3.63 -12.55 -7.36
N ILE A 114 4.19 -12.98 -8.50
CA ILE A 114 4.47 -12.09 -9.64
C ILE A 114 3.17 -11.44 -10.12
N VAL A 115 2.13 -12.23 -10.37
CA VAL A 115 0.83 -11.71 -10.80
C VAL A 115 0.25 -10.76 -9.76
N ALA A 116 0.30 -11.10 -8.48
CA ALA A 116 -0.17 -10.22 -7.42
C ALA A 116 0.60 -8.89 -7.40
N MET A 117 1.92 -8.91 -7.60
CA MET A 117 2.76 -7.72 -7.60
C MET A 117 2.46 -6.80 -8.81
N GLU A 118 2.13 -7.38 -9.97
CA GLU A 118 1.62 -6.60 -11.11
C GLU A 118 0.34 -5.85 -10.73
N ARG A 119 -0.58 -6.50 -10.01
CA ARG A 119 -1.84 -5.88 -9.55
C ARG A 119 -1.61 -4.80 -8.50
N VAL A 120 -0.71 -5.03 -7.55
CA VAL A 120 -0.28 -3.99 -6.61
C VAL A 120 0.28 -2.78 -7.35
N SER A 121 1.07 -2.99 -8.40
CA SER A 121 1.62 -1.90 -9.20
C SER A 121 0.53 -1.07 -9.87
N VAL A 122 -0.57 -1.70 -10.32
CA VAL A 122 -1.76 -0.98 -10.82
C VAL A 122 -2.38 -0.10 -9.72
N LEU A 123 -2.49 -0.59 -8.48
CA LEU A 123 -3.02 0.21 -7.37
C LEU A 123 -2.16 1.45 -7.09
N PHE A 124 -0.84 1.30 -7.03
CA PHE A 124 0.08 2.44 -6.88
C PHE A 124 -0.02 3.43 -8.04
N ASP A 125 -0.11 2.92 -9.28
CA ASP A 125 -0.32 3.76 -10.45
C ASP A 125 -1.64 4.53 -10.40
N ARG A 126 -2.71 3.93 -9.87
CA ARG A 126 -3.98 4.63 -9.65
C ARG A 126 -3.90 5.70 -8.57
N ILE A 127 -3.12 5.49 -7.51
CA ILE A 127 -2.84 6.57 -6.56
C ILE A 127 -2.12 7.71 -7.29
N ARG A 128 -1.11 7.40 -8.10
CA ARG A 128 -0.31 8.43 -8.78
C ARG A 128 -1.07 9.19 -9.86
N LYS A 129 -1.89 8.52 -10.67
CA LYS A 129 -2.52 9.08 -11.88
C LYS A 129 -3.99 9.46 -11.69
N GLY A 130 -4.66 8.89 -10.69
CA GLY A 130 -6.09 9.08 -10.45
C GLY A 130 -6.43 10.43 -9.84
N LEU A 131 -7.73 10.75 -9.83
CA LEU A 131 -8.25 11.92 -9.13
C LEU A 131 -8.07 11.78 -7.60
N PRO A 132 -8.06 12.88 -6.83
CA PRO A 132 -7.85 12.82 -5.38
C PRO A 132 -8.85 11.93 -4.64
N SER A 133 -10.09 11.82 -5.13
CA SER A 133 -11.11 10.93 -4.56
C SER A 133 -10.79 9.46 -4.78
N GLU A 134 -10.26 9.11 -5.96
CA GLU A 134 -9.89 7.73 -6.30
C GLU A 134 -8.65 7.32 -5.51
N ALA A 135 -7.60 8.15 -5.55
CA ALA A 135 -6.37 7.92 -4.80
C ALA A 135 -6.64 7.71 -3.31
N ARG A 136 -7.58 8.47 -2.73
CA ARG A 136 -8.01 8.30 -1.34
C ARG A 136 -8.67 6.96 -1.06
N VAL A 137 -9.48 6.43 -1.99
CA VAL A 137 -10.10 5.11 -1.79
C VAL A 137 -9.04 4.03 -1.93
N VAL A 138 -8.21 4.10 -2.97
CA VAL A 138 -7.14 3.13 -3.23
C VAL A 138 -6.14 3.09 -2.05
N SER A 139 -5.74 4.24 -1.51
CA SER A 139 -4.82 4.28 -0.36
C SER A 139 -5.42 3.73 0.94
N ARG A 140 -6.75 3.68 1.08
CA ARG A 140 -7.41 3.09 2.25
C ARG A 140 -7.47 1.58 2.19
N ILE A 141 -7.62 1.01 1.01
CA ILE A 141 -7.67 -0.45 0.79
C ILE A 141 -6.27 -1.07 0.70
N LEU A 142 -5.29 -0.32 0.20
CA LEU A 142 -3.97 -0.83 -0.15
C LEU A 142 -3.26 -1.51 1.04
N PRO A 143 -3.25 -0.98 2.28
CA PRO A 143 -2.54 -1.62 3.38
C PRO A 143 -3.06 -3.02 3.71
N GLN A 144 -4.38 -3.20 3.76
CA GLN A 144 -4.99 -4.51 4.00
C GLN A 144 -4.66 -5.47 2.85
N PHE A 145 -4.73 -4.98 1.60
CA PHE A 145 -4.40 -5.78 0.44
C PHE A 145 -2.93 -6.23 0.43
N LEU A 146 -2.00 -5.38 0.88
CA LEU A 146 -0.58 -5.74 0.97
C LEU A 146 -0.35 -6.81 2.05
N ASP A 147 -0.96 -6.64 3.23
CA ASP A 147 -0.87 -7.60 4.34
C ASP A 147 -1.45 -8.97 3.97
N ASP A 148 -2.56 -8.98 3.22
CA ASP A 148 -3.19 -10.22 2.81
C ASP A 148 -2.37 -11.01 1.80
N PHE A 149 -1.66 -10.35 0.87
CA PHE A 149 -1.07 -11.04 -0.30
C PHE A 149 0.44 -11.20 -0.26
N PHE A 150 1.16 -10.47 0.60
CA PHE A 150 2.62 -10.45 0.55
C PHE A 150 3.23 -10.51 1.95
N PRO A 151 4.40 -11.15 2.08
CA PRO A 151 5.23 -10.91 3.24
C PRO A 151 5.68 -9.43 3.24
N PRO A 152 5.82 -8.80 4.42
CA PRO A 152 6.17 -7.38 4.53
C PRO A 152 7.48 -7.02 3.79
N GLN A 153 8.47 -7.92 3.81
CA GLN A 153 9.78 -7.71 3.19
C GLN A 153 9.69 -7.38 1.69
N ASP A 154 8.70 -7.94 0.98
CA ASP A 154 8.54 -7.78 -0.47
C ASP A 154 7.91 -6.42 -0.83
N ILE A 155 7.17 -5.80 0.10
CA ILE A 155 6.37 -4.59 -0.16
C ILE A 155 6.97 -3.33 0.45
N MET A 156 7.82 -3.43 1.46
CA MET A 156 8.33 -2.27 2.22
C MET A 156 9.11 -1.31 1.34
N ASN A 157 10.05 -1.80 0.52
CA ASN A 157 10.78 -0.99 -0.46
C ASN A 157 9.84 -0.21 -1.39
N LYS A 158 8.76 -0.87 -1.86
CA LYS A 158 7.81 -0.26 -2.78
C LYS A 158 6.98 0.82 -2.08
N VAL A 159 6.43 0.52 -0.90
CA VAL A 159 5.62 1.47 -0.11
C VAL A 159 6.44 2.71 0.28
N ILE A 160 7.66 2.52 0.77
CA ILE A 160 8.56 3.61 1.17
C ILE A 160 9.00 4.41 -0.07
N GLY A 161 9.39 3.73 -1.16
CA GLY A 161 9.77 4.37 -2.41
C GLY A 161 8.65 5.23 -3.01
N GLU A 162 7.41 4.76 -2.94
CA GLU A 162 6.22 5.49 -3.41
C GLU A 162 5.89 6.71 -2.53
N PHE A 163 6.17 6.64 -1.23
CA PHE A 163 6.04 7.78 -0.31
C PHE A 163 7.12 8.85 -0.54
N LEU A 164 8.35 8.41 -0.85
CA LEU A 164 9.50 9.28 -1.12
C LEU A 164 9.52 9.86 -2.52
N SER A 165 8.82 9.25 -3.47
CA SER A 165 8.85 9.64 -4.88
C SER A 165 8.44 11.10 -5.09
N ASN A 166 9.26 11.84 -5.84
CA ASN A 166 8.93 13.20 -6.27
C ASN A 166 7.77 13.23 -7.30
N GLN A 167 7.46 12.08 -7.91
CA GLN A 167 6.34 11.94 -8.85
C GLN A 167 5.01 11.62 -8.15
N GLN A 168 5.01 11.47 -6.83
CA GLN A 168 3.80 11.17 -6.07
C GLN A 168 3.00 12.45 -5.80
N PRO A 169 1.82 12.67 -6.40
CA PRO A 169 1.02 13.87 -6.16
C PRO A 169 0.28 13.85 -4.81
N TYR A 170 0.12 12.67 -4.19
CA TYR A 170 -0.61 12.53 -2.93
C TYR A 170 0.24 11.89 -1.82
N PRO A 171 1.39 12.48 -1.44
CA PRO A 171 2.24 11.94 -0.38
C PRO A 171 1.52 11.82 0.96
N GLN A 172 0.49 12.65 1.22
CA GLN A 172 -0.38 12.55 2.39
C GLN A 172 -1.15 11.22 2.46
N PHE A 173 -1.56 10.66 1.33
CA PHE A 173 -2.22 9.36 1.29
C PHE A 173 -1.19 8.25 1.48
N MET A 174 -0.01 8.39 0.88
CA MET A 174 1.08 7.44 1.10
C MET A 174 1.57 7.41 2.55
N ALA A 175 1.59 8.55 3.25
CA ALA A 175 1.87 8.59 4.69
C ALA A 175 0.88 7.72 5.48
N THR A 176 -0.42 7.74 5.14
CA THR A 176 -1.41 6.86 5.79
C THR A 176 -1.24 5.39 5.43
N VAL A 177 -0.72 5.08 4.24
CA VAL A 177 -0.40 3.70 3.82
C VAL A 177 0.76 3.18 4.65
N VAL A 178 1.87 3.93 4.72
CA VAL A 178 3.05 3.61 5.53
C VAL A 178 2.65 3.39 6.99
N TYR A 179 1.88 4.32 7.56
CA TYR A 179 1.35 4.20 8.92
C TYR A 179 0.64 2.87 9.14
N ARG A 180 -0.34 2.54 8.29
CA ARG A 180 -1.13 1.31 8.47
C ARG A 180 -0.27 0.06 8.34
N VAL A 181 0.65 0.02 7.38
CA VAL A 181 1.60 -1.10 7.23
C VAL A 181 2.44 -1.26 8.49
N PHE A 182 3.01 -0.18 9.02
CA PHE A 182 3.86 -0.24 10.21
C PHE A 182 3.08 -0.65 11.46
N GLN A 183 1.87 -0.13 11.64
CA GLN A 183 1.00 -0.50 12.76
C GLN A 183 0.58 -1.98 12.70
N THR A 184 0.34 -2.54 11.50
CA THR A 184 0.13 -3.98 11.34
C THR A 184 1.38 -4.79 11.72
N LEU A 185 2.57 -4.31 11.38
CA LEU A 185 3.82 -4.96 11.78
C LEU A 185 4.03 -4.95 13.30
N HIS A 186 3.76 -3.82 13.95
CA HIS A 186 3.80 -3.77 15.42
C HIS A 186 2.78 -4.72 16.05
N ALA A 187 1.55 -4.77 15.53
CA ALA A 187 0.50 -5.66 16.02
C ALA A 187 0.85 -7.14 15.85
N THR A 188 1.67 -7.49 14.85
CA THR A 188 2.16 -8.86 14.60
C THR A 188 3.51 -9.16 15.26
N GLY A 189 4.03 -8.25 16.08
CA GLY A 189 5.29 -8.45 16.82
C GLY A 189 6.56 -8.22 15.99
N GLN A 190 6.45 -7.61 14.81
CA GLN A 190 7.56 -7.33 13.89
C GLN A 190 8.15 -5.93 14.07
N SER A 191 8.21 -5.42 15.31
CA SER A 191 8.70 -4.06 15.60
C SER A 191 10.18 -3.86 15.22
N SER A 192 11.02 -4.88 15.35
CA SER A 192 12.43 -4.80 14.92
C SER A 192 12.55 -4.57 13.42
N MET A 193 11.72 -5.24 12.62
CA MET A 193 11.68 -5.04 11.17
C MET A 193 11.32 -3.59 10.82
N VAL A 194 10.36 -3.00 11.52
CA VAL A 194 10.00 -1.58 11.31
C VAL A 194 11.20 -0.67 11.57
N ARG A 195 11.90 -0.87 12.70
CA ARG A 195 13.10 -0.11 13.05
C ARG A 195 14.19 -0.22 11.97
N ASP A 196 14.48 -1.44 11.51
CA ASP A 196 15.55 -1.68 10.53
C ASP A 196 15.22 -0.97 9.19
N TRP A 197 13.97 -1.04 8.74
CA TRP A 197 13.51 -0.30 7.57
C TRP A 197 13.54 1.22 7.76
N VAL A 198 13.29 1.70 8.96
CA VAL A 198 13.42 3.13 9.27
C VAL A 198 14.87 3.57 9.08
N LEU A 199 15.82 2.87 9.72
CA LEU A 199 17.25 3.18 9.65
C LEU A 199 17.78 3.12 8.21
N LEU A 200 17.40 2.08 7.45
CA LEU A 200 17.78 1.92 6.03
C LEU A 200 17.28 3.06 5.13
N SER A 201 16.20 3.74 5.51
CA SER A 201 15.56 4.75 4.67
C SER A 201 15.98 6.19 4.99
N LEU A 202 16.59 6.46 6.16
CA LEU A 202 16.84 7.83 6.63
C LEU A 202 17.65 8.69 5.65
N SER A 203 18.66 8.12 5.00
CA SER A 203 19.47 8.83 3.99
C SER A 203 18.62 9.27 2.80
N ASN A 204 17.69 8.42 2.34
CA ASN A 204 16.79 8.75 1.22
C ASN A 204 15.82 9.89 1.60
N PHE A 205 15.35 9.93 2.85
CA PHE A 205 14.50 10.99 3.34
C PHE A 205 15.22 12.34 3.44
N THR A 206 16.43 12.35 4.00
CA THR A 206 17.20 13.58 4.22
C THR A 206 17.66 14.25 2.93
N GLN A 207 17.82 13.47 1.86
CA GLN A 207 18.17 13.96 0.52
C GLN A 207 16.98 14.57 -0.25
N ARG A 208 15.74 14.47 0.27
CA ARG A 208 14.55 15.02 -0.39
C ARG A 208 14.59 16.55 -0.39
N THR A 209 14.17 17.16 -1.49
CA THR A 209 14.01 18.62 -1.61
C THR A 209 12.55 18.99 -1.88
N PRO A 210 12.03 20.11 -1.34
CA PRO A 210 12.67 21.02 -0.38
C PRO A 210 12.79 20.43 1.04
N VAL A 211 13.65 21.01 1.89
CA VAL A 211 13.89 20.55 3.28
C VAL A 211 12.60 20.45 4.10
N ALA A 212 11.65 21.35 3.88
CA ALA A 212 10.34 21.29 4.55
C ALA A 212 9.60 19.98 4.24
N MET A 213 9.66 19.49 2.99
CA MET A 213 9.08 18.21 2.62
C MET A 213 9.88 17.02 3.17
N ALA A 214 11.20 17.11 3.23
CA ALA A 214 12.03 16.08 3.87
C ALA A 214 11.68 15.91 5.35
N MET A 215 11.65 17.02 6.10
CA MET A 215 11.30 17.05 7.52
C MET A 215 9.87 16.58 7.78
N TRP A 216 8.90 17.03 6.97
CA TRP A 216 7.52 16.56 7.05
C TRP A 216 7.42 15.05 6.81
N SER A 217 8.13 14.55 5.79
CA SER A 217 8.12 13.12 5.44
C SER A 217 8.74 12.27 6.56
N LEU A 218 9.87 12.71 7.13
CA LEU A 218 10.49 12.08 8.29
C LEU A 218 9.58 12.09 9.51
N SER A 219 8.90 13.21 9.77
CA SER A 219 7.96 13.32 10.89
C SER A 219 6.82 12.32 10.75
N CYS A 220 6.22 12.21 9.56
CA CYS A 220 5.22 11.18 9.25
C CYS A 220 5.79 9.76 9.43
N PHE A 221 7.04 9.55 9.02
CA PHE A 221 7.69 8.25 9.08
C PHE A 221 7.98 7.79 10.52
N PHE A 222 8.52 8.68 11.36
CA PHE A 222 8.73 8.40 12.79
C PHE A 222 7.42 8.21 13.54
N VAL A 223 6.40 9.02 13.26
CA VAL A 223 5.05 8.83 13.82
C VAL A 223 4.47 7.47 13.41
N SER A 224 4.69 7.05 12.16
CA SER A 224 4.24 5.76 11.64
C SER A 224 4.93 4.59 12.33
N ALA A 225 6.22 4.74 12.62
CA ALA A 225 7.05 3.74 13.27
C ALA A 225 6.93 3.74 14.81
N SER A 226 6.26 4.73 15.41
CA SER A 226 6.18 4.81 16.87
C SER A 226 5.35 3.65 17.44
N THR A 227 5.87 3.03 18.49
CA THR A 227 5.15 2.07 19.35
C THR A 227 4.27 2.79 20.39
N SER A 228 4.42 4.11 20.54
CA SER A 228 3.63 4.94 21.45
C SER A 228 2.33 5.39 20.79
N GLN A 229 1.19 4.91 21.30
CA GLN A 229 -0.14 5.25 20.79
C GLN A 229 -0.39 6.77 20.72
N TRP A 230 0.16 7.54 21.67
CA TRP A 230 0.00 8.99 21.72
C TRP A 230 0.74 9.69 20.58
N ILE A 231 1.93 9.20 20.22
CA ILE A 231 2.70 9.75 19.10
C ILE A 231 2.07 9.32 17.79
N SER A 232 1.71 8.05 17.65
CA SER A 232 0.98 7.52 16.49
C SER A 232 -0.30 8.31 16.20
N ALA A 233 -1.03 8.74 17.24
CA ALA A 233 -2.23 9.56 17.12
C ALA A 233 -1.99 10.97 16.53
N LEU A 234 -0.74 11.45 16.48
CA LEU A 234 -0.40 12.75 15.90
C LEU A 234 -0.40 12.75 14.37
N LEU A 235 -0.45 11.58 13.70
CA LEU A 235 -0.31 11.49 12.25
C LEU A 235 -1.26 12.43 11.47
N PRO A 236 -2.57 12.54 11.78
CA PRO A 236 -3.46 13.44 11.05
C PRO A 236 -3.03 14.90 11.17
N HIS A 237 -2.50 15.30 12.33
CA HIS A 237 -1.97 16.64 12.55
C HIS A 237 -0.72 16.88 11.69
N VAL A 238 0.25 15.94 11.69
CA VAL A 238 1.45 16.06 10.85
C VAL A 238 1.08 16.14 9.36
N ILE A 239 0.16 15.29 8.91
CA ILE A 239 -0.33 15.30 7.53
C ILE A 239 -0.95 16.66 7.15
N SER A 240 -1.70 17.29 8.04
CA SER A 240 -2.34 18.59 7.78
C SER A 240 -1.35 19.74 7.55
N ARG A 241 -0.10 19.57 7.98
CA ARG A 241 0.97 20.58 7.90
C ARG A 241 2.01 20.27 6.81
N MET A 242 1.57 19.62 5.74
CA MET A 242 2.43 19.26 4.61
C MET A 242 3.19 20.46 4.05
N GLY A 243 4.52 20.36 4.01
CA GLY A 243 5.41 21.41 3.51
C GLY A 243 5.62 22.60 4.46
N SER A 244 5.06 22.58 5.68
CA SER A 244 5.28 23.62 6.69
C SER A 244 6.61 23.41 7.42
N ILE A 245 7.30 24.50 7.77
CA ILE A 245 8.59 24.50 8.49
C ILE A 245 8.62 25.55 9.61
N GLU A 246 7.50 25.70 10.30
CA GLU A 246 7.42 26.61 11.44
C GLU A 246 8.13 26.01 12.66
N VAL A 247 8.36 26.83 13.69
CA VAL A 247 9.03 26.39 14.92
C VAL A 247 8.31 25.19 15.56
N VAL A 248 6.99 25.15 15.47
CA VAL A 248 6.17 24.03 15.97
C VAL A 248 6.41 22.74 15.19
N ASP A 249 6.62 22.82 13.87
CA ASP A 249 6.91 21.67 13.01
C ASP A 249 8.29 21.11 13.31
N VAL A 250 9.28 21.99 13.49
CA VAL A 250 10.64 21.59 13.87
C VAL A 250 10.65 20.96 15.26
N ASN A 251 9.90 21.53 16.22
CA ASN A 251 9.76 20.94 17.56
C ASN A 251 9.13 19.55 17.50
N LEU A 252 8.04 19.40 16.76
CA LEU A 252 7.34 18.14 16.57
C LEU A 252 8.28 17.10 15.95
N PHE A 253 8.98 17.46 14.88
CA PHE A 253 9.99 16.62 14.24
C PHE A 253 11.04 16.12 15.25
N CYS A 254 11.61 17.03 16.05
CA CYS A 254 12.58 16.65 17.08
C CYS A 254 11.99 15.70 18.12
N VAL A 255 10.75 15.94 18.59
CA VAL A 255 10.09 15.10 19.60
C VAL A 255 9.86 13.69 19.07
N VAL A 256 9.31 13.53 17.86
CA VAL A 256 9.01 12.20 17.30
C VAL A 256 10.27 11.43 16.93
N ALA A 257 11.32 12.13 16.46
CA ALA A 257 12.62 11.52 16.20
C ALA A 257 13.34 11.10 17.50
N MET A 258 13.26 11.92 18.56
CA MET A 258 13.80 11.56 19.88
C MET A 258 13.07 10.38 20.51
N ASP A 259 11.75 10.29 20.35
CA ASP A 259 10.97 9.14 20.84
C ASP A 259 11.45 7.84 20.18
N PHE A 260 11.56 7.85 18.85
CA PHE A 260 12.12 6.72 18.10
C PHE A 260 13.53 6.38 18.58
N TYR A 261 14.41 7.37 18.71
CA TYR A 261 15.78 7.19 19.17
C TYR A 261 15.88 6.56 20.56
N ARG A 262 15.06 7.01 21.52
CA ARG A 262 15.11 6.52 22.91
C ARG A 262 14.48 5.16 23.10
N HIS A 263 13.34 4.91 22.46
CA HIS A 263 12.49 3.76 22.78
C HIS A 263 12.56 2.63 21.76
N GLN A 264 13.18 2.84 20.60
CA GLN A 264 13.28 1.81 19.56
C GLN A 264 14.71 1.48 19.16
N ILE A 265 15.66 2.38 19.35
CA ILE A 265 17.07 2.11 19.07
C ILE A 265 17.80 1.76 20.38
N ASP A 266 17.94 0.46 20.63
CA ASP A 266 18.65 -0.06 21.80
C ASP A 266 20.15 -0.14 21.58
N GLU A 267 20.58 -0.49 20.37
CA GLU A 267 21.98 -0.71 20.04
C GLU A 267 22.73 0.61 19.83
N GLU A 268 23.86 0.75 20.51
CA GLU A 268 24.70 1.95 20.45
C GLU A 268 25.30 2.17 19.04
N LEU A 269 25.54 1.10 18.28
CA LEU A 269 25.99 1.19 16.89
C LEU A 269 24.91 1.81 16.00
N ASP A 270 23.66 1.37 16.13
CA ASP A 270 22.52 1.92 15.39
C ASP A 270 22.24 3.37 15.77
N ARG A 271 22.43 3.73 17.05
CA ARG A 271 22.34 5.12 17.51
C ARG A 271 23.34 6.04 16.83
N ARG A 272 24.59 5.59 16.68
CA ARG A 272 25.62 6.33 15.95
C ARG A 272 25.32 6.39 14.46
N ALA A 273 24.84 5.30 13.86
CA ALA A 273 24.41 5.28 12.47
C ALA A 273 23.27 6.28 12.22
N PHE A 274 22.27 6.31 13.10
CA PHE A 274 21.18 7.28 13.08
C PHE A 274 21.70 8.72 13.12
N GLN A 275 22.58 9.06 14.07
CA GLN A 275 23.16 10.40 14.20
C GLN A 275 23.97 10.80 12.96
N SER A 276 24.83 9.89 12.49
CA SER A 276 25.71 10.10 11.34
C SER A 276 24.92 10.52 10.09
N VAL A 277 23.76 9.93 9.83
CA VAL A 277 22.89 10.33 8.71
C VAL A 277 22.51 11.81 8.79
N PHE A 278 22.11 12.30 9.96
CA PHE A 278 21.72 13.71 10.13
C PHE A 278 22.92 14.65 10.13
N GLU A 279 24.08 14.24 10.65
CA GLU A 279 25.32 15.03 10.64
C GLU A 279 25.75 15.38 9.21
N THR A 280 25.60 14.44 8.26
CA THR A 280 26.00 14.69 6.86
C THR A 280 25.19 15.77 6.15
N VAL A 281 23.94 16.03 6.60
CA VAL A 281 23.01 16.99 5.97
C VAL A 281 22.73 18.21 6.84
N ALA A 282 23.20 18.22 8.09
CA ALA A 282 22.94 19.30 9.03
C ALA A 282 23.74 20.57 8.66
N ALA A 283 23.02 21.68 8.51
CA ALA A 283 23.58 23.01 8.44
C ALA A 283 23.16 23.85 9.67
N PRO A 284 23.95 24.85 10.10
CA PRO A 284 23.53 25.75 11.18
C PRO A 284 22.14 26.35 10.90
N GLY A 285 21.24 26.27 11.88
CA GLY A 285 19.86 26.74 11.74
C GLY A 285 18.90 25.76 11.02
N SER A 286 19.39 24.62 10.52
CA SER A 286 18.52 23.58 9.93
C SER A 286 17.75 22.78 11.00
N PRO A 287 16.61 22.16 10.66
CA PRO A 287 15.90 21.24 11.55
C PRO A 287 16.77 20.07 12.04
N TYR A 288 17.67 19.57 11.19
CA TYR A 288 18.57 18.47 11.51
C TYR A 288 19.63 18.85 12.55
N HIS A 289 20.17 20.07 12.46
CA HIS A 289 21.08 20.58 13.49
C HIS A 289 20.41 20.65 14.86
N ARG A 290 19.14 21.09 14.90
CA ARG A 290 18.37 21.13 16.16
C ARG A 290 18.12 19.73 16.73
N LEU A 291 17.79 18.75 15.88
CA LEU A 291 17.67 17.36 16.31
C LEU A 291 18.98 16.86 16.94
N LEU A 292 20.13 17.08 16.29
CA LEU A 292 21.43 16.68 16.82
C LEU A 292 21.72 17.32 18.19
N SER A 293 21.42 18.60 18.37
CA SER A 293 21.54 19.26 19.69
C SER A 293 20.67 18.58 20.75
N CYS A 294 19.44 18.21 20.41
CA CYS A 294 18.55 17.49 21.32
C CYS A 294 19.09 16.09 21.69
N LEU A 295 19.68 15.37 20.73
CA LEU A 295 20.27 14.05 20.98
C LEU A 295 21.50 14.15 21.89
N GLN A 296 22.32 15.19 21.76
CA GLN A 296 23.47 15.41 22.64
C GLN A 296 23.07 15.59 24.11
N THR A 297 21.96 16.29 24.37
CA THR A 297 21.44 16.49 25.74
C THR A 297 21.07 15.17 26.41
N ILE A 298 20.54 14.20 25.66
CA ILE A 298 20.16 12.87 26.18
C ILE A 298 21.37 12.11 26.71
N HIS A 299 22.50 12.17 26.01
CA HIS A 299 23.71 11.46 26.45
C HIS A 299 24.29 12.10 27.71
N GLN A 300 24.15 13.41 27.86
CA GLN A 300 24.57 14.13 29.08
C GLN A 300 23.70 13.72 30.28
N ASP A 301 22.37 13.67 30.13
CA ASP A 301 21.45 13.26 31.19
C ASP A 301 21.60 11.79 31.61
N THR A 302 22.06 10.92 30.70
CA THR A 302 22.30 9.48 30.99
C THR A 302 23.68 9.22 31.62
N SER A 303 24.60 10.18 31.54
CA SER A 303 25.96 10.10 32.11
C SER A 303 26.09 10.63 33.54
N LEU A 304 24.99 11.14 34.10
CA LEU A 304 24.82 11.59 35.48
C LEU A 304 24.06 10.53 36.29
#